data_AF-A0A2A5GS55-F1
#
_entry.id   AF-A0A2A5GS55-F1
#
_cell.length_a   1.000
_cell.length_b   1.000
_cell.length_c   1.000
_cell.angle_alpha   90.00
_cell.angle_beta   90.00
_cell.angle_gamma   90.00
#
_symmetry.space_group_name_H-M   'P 1'
#
loop_
_entity.id
_entity.type
_entity.pdbx_description
1 polymer ?
#
loop_
_entity_poly.entity_id
_entity_poly.type
_entity_poly.pdbx_seq_one_letter_code
_entity_poly.pdbx_strand_id
1 'polypeptide(L)'
;MSQTELGNELGISFQQVQKYEKGTNRIGSGRLWEVSKVLGVPIDYFFDGISDDEPSDSTVPWWIVDLAKQIGDIEDTNVQKHIISLIEACSSKS
;
A
#
# COMPACT_ATOMS: atom_id res chain seq x y z
N MET A 1 -0.59 -29.95 7.22
CA MET A 1 0.53 -29.51 8.09
C MET A 1 -0.08 -28.92 9.35
N SER A 2 0.41 -29.31 10.53
CA SER A 2 0.04 -28.74 11.83
C SER A 2 0.96 -27.57 12.20
N GLN A 3 0.51 -26.72 13.13
CA GLN A 3 1.32 -25.59 13.62
C GLN A 3 2.62 -26.04 14.30
N THR A 4 2.63 -27.22 14.93
CA THR A 4 3.84 -27.79 15.55
C THR A 4 4.85 -28.21 14.49
N GLU A 5 4.39 -28.83 13.41
CA GLU A 5 5.24 -29.20 12.26
C GLU A 5 5.80 -27.95 11.57
N LEU A 6 4.96 -26.94 11.33
CA LEU A 6 5.39 -25.65 10.77
C LEU A 6 6.43 -24.97 11.66
N GLY A 7 6.23 -24.98 12.98
CA GLY A 7 7.19 -24.45 13.95
C GLY A 7 8.54 -25.17 13.87
N ASN A 8 8.51 -26.51 13.81
CA ASN A 8 9.72 -27.33 13.69
C ASN A 8 10.49 -27.03 12.40
N GLU A 9 9.81 -26.89 11.26
CA GLU A 9 10.47 -26.55 9.98
C GLU A 9 11.06 -25.13 9.98
N LEU A 10 10.43 -24.19 10.69
CA LEU A 10 10.90 -22.81 10.80
C LEU A 10 11.88 -22.57 11.97
N GLY A 11 12.16 -23.60 12.79
CA GLY A 11 12.97 -23.46 14.00
C GLY A 11 12.36 -22.52 15.04
N ILE A 12 11.02 -22.45 15.12
CA ILE A 12 10.29 -21.63 16.09
C ILE A 12 9.29 -22.48 16.89
N SER A 13 8.89 -21.99 18.06
CA SER A 13 7.92 -22.73 18.88
C SER A 13 6.51 -22.69 18.29
N PHE A 14 5.71 -23.71 18.62
CA PHE A 14 4.27 -23.73 18.32
C PHE A 14 3.56 -22.46 18.79
N GLN A 15 3.90 -21.96 19.98
CA GLN A 15 3.32 -20.72 20.51
C GLN A 15 3.69 -19.51 19.65
N GLN A 16 4.88 -19.50 19.03
CA GLN A 16 5.28 -18.42 18.12
C GLN A 16 4.48 -18.45 16.81
N VAL A 17 4.23 -19.64 16.26
CA VAL A 17 3.34 -19.82 15.10
C VAL A 17 1.94 -19.28 15.43
N GLN A 18 1.39 -19.63 16.59
CA GLN A 18 0.10 -19.10 17.05
C GLN A 18 0.09 -17.57 17.18
N LYS A 19 1.20 -16.97 17.62
CA LYS A 19 1.30 -15.51 17.72
C LYS A 19 1.31 -14.82 16.36
N TYR A 20 1.91 -15.45 15.34
CA TYR A 20 1.87 -14.97 13.96
C TYR A 20 0.47 -15.07 13.37
N GLU A 21 -0.19 -16.22 13.51
CA GLU A 21 -1.57 -16.40 13.00
C GLU A 21 -2.57 -15.44 13.66
N LYS A 22 -2.41 -15.17 14.96
CA LYS A 22 -3.28 -14.23 15.70
C LYS A 22 -2.89 -12.77 15.48
N GLY A 23 -1.82 -12.48 14.74
CA GLY A 23 -1.31 -11.12 14.51
C GLY A 23 -0.73 -10.43 15.76
N THR A 24 -0.64 -11.12 16.91
CA THR A 24 -0.09 -10.56 18.16
C THR A 24 1.42 -10.30 18.06
N ASN A 25 2.12 -11.05 17.20
CA ASN A 25 3.48 -10.76 16.78
C ASN A 25 3.49 -10.47 15.29
N ARG A 26 4.17 -9.39 14.89
CA ARG A 26 4.46 -9.13 13.48
C ARG A 26 5.48 -10.14 12.97
N ILE A 27 5.31 -10.56 11.73
CA ILE A 27 6.23 -11.39 10.98
C ILE A 27 7.02 -10.50 10.01
N GLY A 28 8.35 -10.63 9.99
CA GLY A 28 9.19 -9.93 9.02
C GLY A 28 9.09 -10.58 7.64
N SER A 29 9.34 -9.81 6.57
CA SER A 29 9.26 -10.29 5.18
C SER A 29 10.14 -11.50 4.89
N GLY A 30 11.38 -11.53 5.42
CA GLY A 30 12.27 -12.69 5.28
C GLY A 30 11.70 -13.96 5.92
N ARG A 31 11.04 -13.83 7.07
CA ARG A 31 10.39 -14.95 7.75
C ARG A 31 9.14 -15.41 7.01
N LEU A 32 8.35 -14.47 6.50
CA LEU A 32 7.18 -14.77 5.67
C LEU A 32 7.58 -15.52 4.38
N TRP A 33 8.74 -15.19 3.81
CA TRP A 33 9.31 -15.92 2.68
C TRP A 33 9.70 -17.36 3.03
N GLU A 34 10.29 -17.62 4.19
CA GLU A 34 10.55 -19.00 4.66
C GLU A 34 9.23 -19.80 4.81
N VAL A 35 8.20 -19.16 5.37
CA VAL A 35 6.86 -19.76 5.53
C VAL A 35 6.26 -20.14 4.17
N SER A 36 6.42 -19.29 3.14
CA SER A 36 5.92 -19.59 1.79
C SER A 36 6.61 -20.81 1.18
N LYS A 37 7.92 -20.97 1.42
CA LYS A 37 8.68 -22.16 1.00
C LYS A 37 8.22 -23.43 1.69
N VAL A 38 8.00 -23.39 3.00
CA VAL A 38 7.51 -24.53 3.79
C VAL A 38 6.11 -24.95 3.34
N LEU A 39 5.22 -23.98 3.11
CA LEU A 39 3.84 -24.25 2.70
C LEU A 39 3.68 -24.52 1.20
N GLY A 40 4.74 -24.34 0.40
CA GLY A 40 4.72 -24.60 -1.04
C GLY A 40 3.84 -23.62 -1.83
N VAL A 41 3.66 -22.40 -1.34
CA VAL A 41 2.84 -21.35 -1.97
C VAL A 41 3.71 -20.17 -2.42
N PRO A 42 3.31 -19.42 -3.46
CA PRO A 42 3.93 -18.14 -3.78
C PRO A 42 3.86 -17.17 -2.59
N ILE A 43 4.85 -16.29 -2.45
CA ILE A 43 4.86 -15.29 -1.36
C ILE A 43 3.64 -14.35 -1.42
N ASP A 44 3.14 -14.10 -2.63
CA ASP A 44 1.98 -13.25 -2.90
C ASP A 44 0.68 -13.81 -2.30
N TYR A 45 0.62 -15.12 -2.02
CA TYR A 45 -0.53 -15.76 -1.36
C TYR A 45 -0.87 -15.12 -0.01
N PHE A 46 0.13 -14.67 0.76
CA PHE A 46 -0.09 -14.03 2.07
C PHE A 46 -0.60 -12.59 1.97
N PHE A 47 -0.59 -12.02 0.77
CA PHE A 47 -1.06 -10.67 0.48
C PHE A 47 -2.36 -10.69 -0.35
N ASP A 48 -2.87 -11.86 -0.70
CA ASP A 48 -4.15 -11.99 -1.38
C ASP A 48 -5.28 -11.47 -0.48
N GLY A 49 -6.09 -10.55 -1.00
CA GLY A 49 -7.09 -9.81 -0.22
C GLY A 49 -6.54 -8.65 0.62
N ILE A 50 -5.22 -8.40 0.62
CA ILE A 50 -4.66 -7.10 1.02
C ILE A 50 -4.67 -6.21 -0.22
N SER A 51 -5.83 -5.62 -0.50
CA SER A 51 -5.94 -4.63 -1.55
C SER A 51 -5.21 -3.36 -1.09
N ASP A 52 -4.30 -2.83 -1.92
CA ASP A 52 -3.95 -1.41 -1.85
C ASP A 52 -5.15 -0.50 -2.20
N ASP A 53 -6.31 -1.10 -2.53
CA ASP A 53 -7.63 -0.47 -2.67
C ASP A 53 -8.36 -0.26 -1.33
N GLU A 54 -7.65 -0.01 -0.23
CA GLU A 54 -8.16 1.08 0.59
C GLU A 54 -7.93 2.31 -0.28
N PRO A 55 -8.96 2.99 -0.84
CA PRO A 55 -8.73 4.29 -1.42
C PRO A 55 -8.21 5.15 -0.28
N SER A 56 -6.89 5.26 -0.18
CA SER A 56 -6.23 6.44 0.30
C SER A 56 -6.86 7.54 -0.53
N ASP A 57 -7.87 8.20 0.06
CA ASP A 57 -8.54 9.42 -0.40
C ASP A 57 -7.53 10.59 -0.54
N SER A 58 -6.22 10.28 -0.45
CA SER A 58 -5.08 11.16 -0.47
C SER A 58 -4.13 10.88 -1.65
N THR A 59 -4.39 9.88 -2.48
CA THR A 59 -3.54 9.61 -3.65
C THR A 59 -3.93 10.55 -4.78
N VAL A 60 -3.31 11.73 -4.80
CA VAL A 60 -3.45 12.72 -5.88
C VAL A 60 -3.08 12.04 -7.21
N PRO A 61 -3.99 11.94 -8.19
CA PRO A 61 -3.70 11.39 -9.50
C PRO A 61 -2.48 12.05 -10.13
N TRP A 62 -1.63 11.27 -10.81
CA TRP A 62 -0.40 11.80 -11.42
C TRP A 62 -0.64 13.00 -12.33
N TRP A 63 -1.75 12.99 -13.06
CA TRP A 63 -2.11 14.11 -13.95
C TRP A 63 -2.32 15.42 -13.18
N ILE A 64 -2.75 15.40 -11.91
CA ILE A 64 -2.85 16.61 -11.07
C ILE A 64 -1.45 17.11 -10.70
N VAL A 65 -0.52 16.19 -10.40
CA VAL A 65 0.88 16.55 -10.12
C VAL A 65 1.54 17.17 -11.35
N ASP A 66 1.29 16.60 -12.52
CA ASP A 66 1.78 17.13 -13.81
C ASP A 66 1.18 18.50 -14.12
N LEU A 67 -0.13 18.68 -13.93
CA LEU A 67 -0.81 19.96 -14.09
C LEU A 67 -0.25 21.03 -13.15
N ALA A 68 -0.03 20.70 -11.88
CA ALA A 68 0.52 21.64 -10.90
C ALA A 68 1.93 22.14 -11.30
N LYS A 69 2.76 21.25 -11.86
CA LYS A 69 4.07 21.63 -12.41
C LYS A 69 3.94 22.55 -13.61
N GLN A 70 3.08 22.21 -14.57
CA GLN A 70 2.85 23.04 -15.76
C GLN A 70 2.35 24.45 -15.41
N ILE A 71 1.47 24.57 -14.42
CA ILE A 71 1.00 25.87 -13.92
C ILE A 71 2.16 26.63 -13.25
N GLY A 72 2.97 25.95 -12.43
CA GLY A 72 4.13 26.53 -11.75
C GLY A 72 5.21 27.05 -12.70
N ASP A 73 5.41 26.41 -13.85
CA ASP A 73 6.38 26.80 -14.88
C ASP A 73 5.96 28.04 -15.69
N ILE A 74 4.72 28.54 -15.53
CA ILE A 74 4.27 29.77 -16.18
C ILE A 74 4.92 30.98 -15.51
N GLU A 75 5.71 31.74 -16.27
CA GLU A 75 6.43 32.93 -15.76
C GLU A 75 5.48 34.01 -15.20
N ASP A 76 4.31 34.20 -15.83
CA ASP A 76 3.33 35.21 -15.42
C ASP A 76 2.40 34.70 -14.31
N THR A 77 2.59 35.22 -13.10
CA THR A 77 1.78 34.90 -11.93
C THR A 77 0.31 35.34 -12.08
N ASN A 78 -0.01 36.33 -12.91
CA ASN A 78 -1.41 36.70 -13.18
C ASN A 78 -2.11 35.63 -14.01
N VAL A 79 -1.40 34.98 -14.94
CA VAL A 79 -1.95 33.87 -15.74
C VAL A 79 -2.21 32.67 -14.85
N GLN A 80 -1.27 32.33 -13.95
CA GLN A 80 -1.46 31.26 -12.95
C GLN A 80 -2.75 31.48 -12.12
N LYS A 81 -2.94 32.69 -11.59
CA LYS A 81 -4.13 33.02 -10.79
C LYS A 81 -5.43 32.90 -11.59
N HIS A 82 -5.47 33.38 -12.83
CA HIS A 82 -6.66 33.25 -13.68
C HIS A 82 -7.01 31.78 -13.97
N ILE A 83 -6.01 30.94 -14.23
CA ILE A 83 -6.22 29.50 -14.47
C ILE A 83 -6.79 28.83 -13.22
N ILE A 84 -6.24 29.13 -12.03
CA ILE A 84 -6.76 28.61 -10.76
C ILE A 84 -8.21 29.06 -10.54
N SER A 85 -8.52 30.35 -10.73
CA SER A 85 -9.88 30.87 -10.57
C SER A 85 -10.88 30.26 -11.56
N LEU A 86 -10.46 29.92 -12.78
CA LEU A 86 -11.31 29.20 -13.73
C LEU A 86 -11.63 27.78 -13.26
N ILE A 87 -10.63 27.06 -12.74
CA ILE A 87 -10.81 25.72 -12.17
C ILE A 87 -11.78 25.76 -10.98
N GLU A 88 -11.63 26.73 -10.08
CA GLU A 88 -12.52 26.94 -8.93
C GLU A 88 -13.96 27.28 -9.37
N ALA A 89 -14.12 28.14 -10.39
CA ALA A 89 -15.43 28.52 -10.92
C ALA A 89 -16.15 27.34 -11.60
N CYS A 90 -15.42 26.44 -12.25
CA CYS A 90 -15.97 25.22 -12.82
C CYS A 90 -16.31 24.17 -11.75
N SER A 91 -15.51 24.08 -10.68
CA SER A 91 -15.74 23.12 -9.60
C SER A 91 -16.86 23.53 -8.63
N SER A 92 -17.15 24.83 -8.49
CA SER A 92 -18.18 25.35 -7.56
C SER A 92 -19.62 25.31 -8.09
N LYS A 93 -19.83 24.84 -9.32
CA LYS A 93 -21.13 24.84 -10.00
C LYS A 93 -21.71 23.46 -10.29
N SER A 94 -21.17 22.42 -9.67
CA SER A 94 -21.68 21.04 -9.78
C SER A 94 -22.24 20.52 -8.46
#